data_AF-A0A382Z9H6-F1
#
_entry.id   AF-A0A382Z9H6-F1
#
_cell.length_a   1.000
_cell.length_b   1.000
_cell.length_c   1.000
_cell.angle_alpha   90.00
_cell.angle_beta   90.00
_cell.angle_gamma   90.00
#
_symmetry.space_group_name_H-M   'P 1'
#
loop_
_entity.id
_entity.type
_entity.pdbx_description
1 polymer ?
#
loop_
_entity_poly.entity_id
_entity_poly.type
_entity_poly.pdbx_seq_one_letter_code
_entity_poly.pdbx_strand_id
1 'polypeptide(L)'
;LIICITEGIPTMDMIPVKDALDHSHTRMIGPNCPGIITPGLVKIGIMPGFIHKPYGNVGVISRSGTLTYEAVHQLSCEDIGQTTCIGIGGDPIIGTTFTDLLALFKDDVETEGVVMIGEIGGTAEEEAAEWIKQNHFSKPVVAFIAGQTAPPGRRMGHAGAIISGGKGSATDKMQHLQSAGIKVCESPAQIGIFMKTFLNEHITA
;
A
#
# COMPACT_ATOMS: atom_id res chain seq x y z
N LEU A 1 -17.73 -6.48 4.03
CA LEU A 1 -16.51 -6.18 3.24
C LEU A 1 -16.83 -6.39 1.77
N ILE A 2 -16.54 -5.41 0.92
CA ILE A 2 -16.71 -5.47 -0.54
C ILE A 2 -15.32 -5.41 -1.17
N ILE A 3 -15.06 -6.25 -2.18
CA ILE A 3 -13.84 -6.17 -3.01
C ILE A 3 -14.26 -5.73 -4.41
N CYS A 4 -13.89 -4.51 -4.80
CA CYS A 4 -14.18 -3.96 -6.10
C CYS A 4 -12.97 -4.12 -7.02
N ILE A 5 -12.98 -5.15 -7.86
CA ILE A 5 -11.86 -5.49 -8.75
C ILE A 5 -11.85 -4.60 -10.00
N THR A 6 -13.05 -4.22 -10.47
CA THR A 6 -13.26 -3.51 -11.73
C THR A 6 -12.39 -2.26 -11.84
N GLU A 7 -11.68 -2.15 -12.96
CA GLU A 7 -10.91 -0.97 -13.36
C GLU A 7 -11.74 -0.08 -14.29
N GLY A 8 -11.52 1.23 -14.21
CA GLY A 8 -12.10 2.19 -15.17
C GLY A 8 -13.55 2.56 -14.87
N ILE A 9 -13.99 2.42 -13.62
CA ILE A 9 -15.28 2.94 -13.19
C ILE A 9 -15.24 4.47 -13.33
N PRO A 10 -16.21 5.11 -13.99
CA PRO A 10 -16.26 6.56 -14.10
C PRO A 10 -16.22 7.21 -12.71
N THR A 11 -15.36 8.22 -12.52
CA THR A 11 -15.22 8.92 -11.24
C THR A 11 -16.56 9.45 -10.72
N MET A 12 -17.43 9.94 -11.61
CA MET A 12 -18.76 10.45 -11.25
C MET A 12 -19.68 9.37 -10.67
N ASP A 13 -19.53 8.12 -11.10
CA ASP A 13 -20.31 6.99 -10.59
C ASP A 13 -19.77 6.54 -9.22
N MET A 14 -18.47 6.72 -8.97
CA MET A 14 -17.85 6.41 -7.69
C MET A 14 -18.16 7.43 -6.59
N ILE A 15 -18.55 8.67 -6.92
CA ILE A 15 -18.92 9.69 -5.92
C ILE A 15 -20.08 9.23 -5.03
N PRO A 16 -21.28 8.86 -5.56
CA PRO A 16 -22.38 8.40 -4.71
C PRO A 16 -22.08 7.07 -4.00
N VAL A 17 -21.23 6.20 -4.59
CA VAL A 17 -20.78 4.98 -3.93
C VAL A 17 -19.92 5.30 -2.71
N LYS A 18 -18.97 6.24 -2.84
CA LYS A 18 -18.12 6.66 -1.73
C LYS A 18 -18.95 7.31 -0.62
N ASP A 19 -19.89 8.20 -0.96
CA ASP A 19 -20.80 8.80 0.01
C ASP A 19 -21.62 7.74 0.77
N ALA A 20 -22.17 6.75 0.06
CA ALA A 20 -22.90 5.65 0.70
C ALA A 20 -22.01 4.79 1.61
N LEU A 21 -20.75 4.57 1.22
CA LEU A 21 -19.78 3.82 2.04
C LEU A 21 -19.46 4.56 3.34
N ASP A 22 -19.22 5.87 3.27
CA ASP A 22 -18.85 6.71 4.41
C ASP A 22 -19.98 6.79 5.46
N HIS A 23 -21.23 6.61 5.05
CA HIS A 23 -22.41 6.55 5.92
C HIS A 23 -22.84 5.11 6.27
N SER A 24 -21.98 4.11 6.05
CA SER A 24 -22.28 2.71 6.32
C SER A 24 -21.23 2.04 7.19
N HIS A 25 -21.54 0.85 7.73
CA HIS A 25 -20.56 -0.02 8.38
C HIS A 25 -19.77 -0.90 7.39
N THR A 26 -19.95 -0.69 6.08
CA THR A 26 -19.35 -1.52 5.04
C THR A 26 -18.02 -0.94 4.59
N ARG A 27 -16.94 -1.73 4.74
CA ARG A 27 -15.64 -1.43 4.11
C ARG A 27 -15.60 -1.94 2.68
N MET A 28 -15.06 -1.14 1.76
CA MET A 28 -14.74 -1.53 0.39
C MET A 28 -13.23 -1.41 0.11
N ILE A 29 -12.63 -2.42 -0.50
CA ILE A 29 -11.27 -2.38 -1.06
C ILE A 29 -11.39 -2.23 -2.58
N GLY A 30 -10.59 -1.35 -3.18
CA GLY A 30 -10.71 -0.93 -4.59
C GLY A 30 -11.52 0.36 -4.76
N PRO A 31 -11.93 0.73 -6.00
CA PRO A 31 -11.87 -0.07 -7.24
C PRO A 31 -10.47 -0.29 -7.82
N ASN A 32 -10.38 -0.99 -8.95
CA ASN A 32 -9.12 -1.25 -9.66
C ASN A 32 -8.07 -1.90 -8.77
N CYS A 33 -8.44 -3.01 -8.12
CA CYS A 33 -7.58 -3.67 -7.16
C CYS A 33 -7.50 -5.19 -7.37
N PRO A 34 -6.37 -5.82 -7.02
CA PRO A 34 -6.25 -7.27 -7.02
C PRO A 34 -7.00 -7.95 -5.85
N GLY A 35 -7.45 -7.18 -4.85
CA GLY A 35 -8.19 -7.65 -3.68
C GLY A 35 -7.36 -7.78 -2.42
N ILE A 36 -7.61 -8.85 -1.65
CA ILE A 36 -6.99 -9.13 -0.35
C ILE A 36 -6.64 -10.61 -0.21
N ILE A 37 -5.52 -10.89 0.44
CA ILE A 37 -5.15 -12.25 0.85
C ILE A 37 -4.47 -12.24 2.22
N THR A 38 -4.95 -13.13 3.08
CA THR A 38 -4.31 -13.51 4.34
C THR A 38 -3.83 -14.95 4.13
N PRO A 39 -2.54 -15.18 3.84
CA PRO A 39 -2.07 -16.47 3.35
C PRO A 39 -2.36 -17.62 4.33
N GLY A 40 -2.92 -18.71 3.82
CA GLY A 40 -3.36 -19.85 4.64
C GLY A 40 -4.74 -19.71 5.28
N LEU A 41 -5.34 -18.51 5.27
CA LEU A 41 -6.66 -18.26 5.85
C LEU A 41 -7.72 -17.92 4.79
N VAL A 42 -7.54 -16.82 4.06
CA VAL A 42 -8.57 -16.35 3.10
C VAL A 42 -7.94 -15.62 1.93
N LYS A 43 -8.56 -15.78 0.75
CA LYS A 43 -8.25 -15.04 -0.47
C LYS A 43 -9.53 -14.55 -1.12
N ILE A 44 -9.65 -13.23 -1.32
CA ILE A 44 -10.77 -12.64 -2.05
C ILE A 44 -10.20 -11.71 -3.12
N GLY A 45 -10.37 -12.08 -4.38
CA GLY A 45 -9.82 -11.35 -5.53
C GLY A 45 -8.93 -12.22 -6.41
N ILE A 46 -8.07 -11.57 -7.17
CA ILE A 46 -7.27 -12.17 -8.26
C ILE A 46 -5.79 -12.32 -7.93
N MET A 47 -5.36 -12.02 -6.70
CA MET A 47 -3.98 -12.27 -6.29
C MET A 47 -3.62 -13.76 -6.47
N PRO A 48 -2.43 -14.09 -7.02
CA PRO A 48 -1.96 -15.47 -7.12
C PRO A 48 -1.58 -15.97 -5.72
N GLY A 49 -2.32 -16.96 -5.19
CA GLY A 49 -2.08 -17.43 -3.82
C GLY A 49 -0.74 -18.14 -3.62
N PHE A 50 -0.24 -18.82 -4.66
CA PHE A 50 0.96 -19.67 -4.56
C PHE A 50 2.28 -18.91 -4.38
N ILE A 51 2.31 -17.60 -4.63
CA ILE A 51 3.51 -16.78 -4.39
C ILE A 51 3.59 -16.28 -2.93
N HIS A 52 2.51 -16.41 -2.16
CA HIS A 52 2.43 -15.92 -0.80
C HIS A 52 2.93 -16.98 0.17
N LYS A 53 3.66 -16.55 1.20
CA LYS A 53 4.16 -17.41 2.25
C LYS A 53 3.35 -17.19 3.54
N PRO A 54 2.64 -18.21 4.08
CA PRO A 54 1.89 -18.08 5.33
C PRO A 54 2.81 -18.03 6.55
N TYR A 55 2.21 -17.75 7.71
CA TYR A 55 2.88 -17.72 9.02
C TYR A 55 4.06 -16.75 9.08
N GLY A 56 3.92 -15.56 8.50
CA GLY A 56 4.89 -14.50 8.69
C GLY A 56 4.29 -13.30 9.40
N ASN A 57 5.05 -12.21 9.40
CA ASN A 57 4.88 -11.07 10.28
C ASN A 57 4.86 -9.73 9.52
N VAL A 58 4.78 -9.75 8.18
CA VAL A 58 4.77 -8.52 7.38
C VAL A 58 3.43 -8.32 6.67
N GLY A 59 2.82 -7.15 6.90
CA GLY A 59 1.67 -6.68 6.13
C GLY A 59 2.12 -6.00 4.83
N VAL A 60 1.31 -6.08 3.77
CA VAL A 60 1.59 -5.40 2.49
C VAL A 60 0.39 -4.57 2.08
N ILE A 61 0.60 -3.28 1.81
CA ILE A 61 -0.41 -2.37 1.23
C ILE A 61 0.11 -1.85 -0.10
N SER A 62 -0.69 -1.90 -1.16
CA SER A 62 -0.26 -1.42 -2.48
C SER A 62 -1.38 -0.80 -3.30
N ARG A 63 -1.06 0.26 -4.06
CA ARG A 63 -1.91 0.75 -5.15
C ARG A 63 -1.86 -0.15 -6.40
N SER A 64 -0.72 -0.81 -6.63
CA SER A 64 -0.43 -1.59 -7.84
C SER A 64 -0.49 -3.10 -7.59
N GLY A 65 -1.29 -3.81 -8.39
CA GLY A 65 -1.37 -5.28 -8.30
C GLY A 65 -0.06 -5.99 -8.63
N THR A 66 0.61 -5.59 -9.71
CA THR A 66 1.86 -6.25 -10.14
C THR A 66 3.01 -5.99 -9.16
N LEU A 67 3.13 -4.78 -8.62
CA LEU A 67 4.14 -4.49 -7.59
C LEU A 67 3.84 -5.19 -6.26
N THR A 68 2.56 -5.48 -5.97
CA THR A 68 2.21 -6.34 -4.82
C THR A 68 2.84 -7.71 -5.00
N TYR A 69 2.76 -8.30 -6.20
CA TYR A 69 3.30 -9.63 -6.47
C TYR A 69 4.82 -9.65 -6.37
N GLU A 70 5.47 -8.60 -6.87
CA GLU A 70 6.91 -8.43 -6.77
C GLU A 70 7.38 -8.33 -5.31
N ALA A 71 6.74 -7.49 -4.50
CA ALA A 71 7.09 -7.35 -3.09
C ALA A 71 6.86 -8.65 -2.30
N VAL A 72 5.71 -9.31 -2.51
CA VAL A 72 5.41 -10.59 -1.87
C VAL A 72 6.43 -11.67 -2.26
N HIS A 73 6.82 -11.72 -3.53
CA HIS A 73 7.82 -12.67 -3.99
C HIS A 73 9.17 -12.41 -3.32
N GLN A 74 9.64 -11.15 -3.28
CA GLN A 74 10.89 -10.80 -2.63
C GLN A 74 10.88 -11.10 -1.13
N LEU A 75 9.80 -10.74 -0.41
CA LEU A 75 9.67 -11.07 1.01
C LEU A 75 9.76 -12.59 1.22
N SER A 76 9.06 -13.36 0.39
CA SER A 76 9.07 -14.83 0.49
C SER A 76 10.46 -15.43 0.20
N CYS A 77 11.21 -14.87 -0.75
CA CYS A 77 12.61 -15.24 -1.03
C CYS A 77 13.56 -14.92 0.13
N GLU A 78 13.24 -13.88 0.90
CA GLU A 78 13.97 -13.51 2.12
C GLU A 78 13.51 -14.28 3.37
N ASP A 79 12.66 -15.29 3.19
CA ASP A 79 12.05 -16.13 4.22
C ASP A 79 11.00 -15.41 5.10
N ILE A 80 10.53 -14.25 4.65
CA ILE A 80 9.54 -13.42 5.36
C ILE A 80 8.15 -13.73 4.81
N GLY A 81 7.32 -14.40 5.60
CA GLY A 81 5.91 -14.61 5.28
C GLY A 81 5.07 -13.33 5.45
N GLN A 82 3.86 -13.34 4.91
CA GLN A 82 2.95 -12.21 5.01
C GLN A 82 1.80 -12.50 5.98
N THR A 83 1.40 -11.49 6.77
CA THR A 83 0.17 -11.54 7.56
C THR A 83 -1.02 -11.34 6.65
N THR A 84 -1.14 -10.15 6.06
CA THR A 84 -2.18 -9.83 5.07
C THR A 84 -1.61 -8.91 4.00
N CYS A 85 -1.92 -9.20 2.74
CA CYS A 85 -1.62 -8.36 1.58
C CYS A 85 -2.90 -7.76 1.02
N ILE A 86 -2.92 -6.44 0.83
CA ILE A 86 -4.07 -5.68 0.34
C ILE A 86 -3.64 -4.80 -0.83
N GLY A 87 -4.34 -4.94 -1.95
CA GLY A 87 -4.31 -3.95 -3.01
C GLY A 87 -5.44 -2.95 -2.78
N ILE A 88 -5.14 -1.68 -2.48
CA ILE A 88 -6.17 -0.66 -2.20
C ILE A 88 -6.82 -0.10 -3.46
N GLY A 89 -6.11 -0.17 -4.59
CA GLY A 89 -6.60 0.24 -5.89
C GLY A 89 -5.88 1.45 -6.48
N GLY A 90 -5.88 1.52 -7.82
CA GLY A 90 -5.25 2.60 -8.59
C GLY A 90 -6.17 3.79 -8.91
N ASP A 91 -7.48 3.64 -8.71
CA ASP A 91 -8.47 4.65 -9.13
C ASP A 91 -8.45 5.91 -8.22
N PRO A 92 -9.03 7.03 -8.68
CA PRO A 92 -8.97 8.30 -7.94
C PRO A 92 -9.84 8.32 -6.67
N ILE A 93 -10.95 7.59 -6.67
CA ILE A 93 -11.86 7.46 -5.53
C ILE A 93 -11.86 5.99 -5.11
N ILE A 94 -11.23 5.71 -3.98
CA ILE A 94 -11.13 4.37 -3.39
C ILE A 94 -11.93 4.28 -2.09
N GLY A 95 -12.29 3.05 -1.71
CA GLY A 95 -13.02 2.80 -0.47
C GLY A 95 -12.13 2.82 0.78
N THR A 96 -10.99 2.12 0.75
CA THR A 96 -10.06 1.95 1.87
C THR A 96 -8.72 2.56 1.54
N THR A 97 -8.17 3.37 2.44
CA THR A 97 -6.92 4.12 2.25
C THR A 97 -5.72 3.46 2.91
N PHE A 98 -4.52 4.03 2.73
CA PHE A 98 -3.32 3.61 3.47
C PHE A 98 -3.51 3.78 4.98
N THR A 99 -4.03 4.93 5.43
CA THR A 99 -4.20 5.23 6.86
C THR A 99 -5.20 4.27 7.52
N ASP A 100 -6.28 3.91 6.83
CA ASP A 100 -7.25 2.92 7.31
C ASP A 100 -6.63 1.54 7.55
N LEU A 101 -5.64 1.16 6.75
CA LEU A 101 -4.95 -0.13 6.87
C LEU A 101 -3.77 -0.06 7.84
N LEU A 102 -3.06 1.06 7.89
CA LEU A 102 -2.04 1.30 8.91
C LEU A 102 -2.66 1.28 10.32
N ALA A 103 -3.87 1.81 10.49
CA ALA A 103 -4.62 1.67 11.74
C ALA A 103 -4.84 0.19 12.11
N LEU A 104 -5.30 -0.64 11.16
CA LEU A 104 -5.51 -2.07 11.42
C LEU A 104 -4.19 -2.80 11.68
N PHE A 105 -3.14 -2.53 10.90
CA PHE A 105 -1.83 -3.13 11.11
C PHE A 105 -1.16 -2.66 12.38
N LYS A 106 -1.49 -1.48 12.91
CA LYS A 106 -1.00 -1.02 14.21
C LYS A 106 -1.48 -1.96 15.31
N ASP A 107 -2.75 -2.34 15.27
CA ASP A 107 -3.43 -3.14 16.29
C ASP A 107 -3.26 -4.66 16.10
N ASP A 108 -2.84 -5.09 14.91
CA ASP A 108 -2.58 -6.49 14.61
C ASP A 108 -1.27 -6.99 15.25
N VAL A 109 -1.38 -7.78 16.32
CA VAL A 109 -0.23 -8.33 17.06
C VAL A 109 0.64 -9.29 16.25
N GLU A 110 0.12 -9.90 15.18
CA GLU A 110 0.91 -10.79 14.31
C GLU A 110 1.74 -10.00 13.29
N THR A 111 1.35 -8.76 13.00
CA THR A 111 2.11 -7.88 12.10
C THR A 111 3.21 -7.15 12.87
N GLU A 112 4.47 -7.40 12.51
CA GLU A 112 5.66 -6.75 13.05
C GLU A 112 6.26 -5.72 12.09
N GLY A 113 5.92 -5.75 10.80
CA GLY A 113 6.37 -4.76 9.82
C GLY A 113 5.39 -4.56 8.68
N VAL A 114 5.51 -3.45 7.95
CA VAL A 114 4.61 -3.13 6.84
C VAL A 114 5.38 -2.70 5.60
N VAL A 115 5.06 -3.29 4.46
CA VAL A 115 5.47 -2.79 3.14
C VAL A 115 4.35 -1.93 2.56
N MET A 116 4.69 -0.72 2.13
CA MET A 116 3.76 0.24 1.53
C MET A 116 4.20 0.64 0.12
N ILE A 117 3.40 0.30 -0.88
CA ILE A 117 3.70 0.59 -2.29
C ILE A 117 2.74 1.67 -2.80
N GLY A 118 3.29 2.87 -2.90
CA GLY A 118 2.61 4.04 -3.41
C GLY A 118 2.91 4.33 -4.88
N GLU A 119 2.37 5.44 -5.35
CA GLU A 119 2.56 5.96 -6.70
C GLU A 119 2.62 7.49 -6.68
N ILE A 120 3.16 8.09 -7.74
CA ILE A 120 3.02 9.52 -7.98
C ILE A 120 1.54 9.96 -8.08
N GLY A 121 1.29 11.23 -7.80
CA GLY A 121 -0.05 11.82 -7.83
C GLY A 121 -0.81 11.70 -6.51
N GLY A 122 -1.71 12.65 -6.26
CA GLY A 122 -2.43 12.75 -4.98
C GLY A 122 -1.51 12.96 -3.77
N THR A 123 -2.06 12.79 -2.57
CA THR A 123 -1.40 13.06 -1.28
C THR A 123 -1.43 11.88 -0.31
N ALA A 124 -1.90 10.70 -0.76
CA ALA A 124 -2.22 9.58 0.12
C ALA A 124 -0.99 9.04 0.90
N GLU A 125 0.18 9.03 0.27
CA GLU A 125 1.44 8.61 0.89
C GLU A 125 1.96 9.64 1.88
N GLU A 126 1.81 10.94 1.59
CA GLU A 126 2.14 12.01 2.52
C GLU A 126 1.21 12.01 3.75
N GLU A 127 -0.08 11.77 3.53
CA GLU A 127 -1.08 11.59 4.59
C GLU A 127 -0.77 10.36 5.46
N ALA A 128 -0.33 9.25 4.84
CA ALA A 128 0.14 8.07 5.57
C ALA A 128 1.37 8.38 6.44
N ALA A 129 2.34 9.14 5.91
CA ALA A 129 3.52 9.56 6.65
C ALA A 129 3.14 10.40 7.88
N GLU A 130 2.23 11.37 7.69
CA GLU A 130 1.76 12.23 8.78
C GLU A 130 0.96 11.43 9.82
N TRP A 131 0.09 10.53 9.37
CA TRP A 131 -0.67 9.64 10.25
C TRP A 131 0.25 8.76 11.11
N ILE A 132 1.33 8.21 10.53
CA ILE A 132 2.34 7.41 11.25
C ILE A 132 2.97 8.20 12.40
N LYS A 133 3.34 9.46 12.15
CA LYS A 133 3.89 10.35 13.18
C LYS A 133 2.88 10.64 14.28
N GLN A 134 1.67 11.07 13.90
CA GLN A 134 0.63 11.48 14.86
C GLN A 134 0.15 10.33 15.75
N ASN A 135 0.10 9.12 15.19
CA ASN A 135 -0.42 7.95 15.89
C ASN A 135 0.67 7.10 16.53
N HIS A 136 1.92 7.56 16.58
CA HIS A 136 3.04 6.83 17.18
C HIS A 136 3.11 5.39 16.65
N PHE A 137 3.05 5.23 15.33
CA PHE A 137 3.13 3.92 14.70
C PHE A 137 4.56 3.39 14.85
N SER A 138 4.74 2.33 15.63
CA SER A 138 6.04 1.84 16.06
C SER A 138 6.59 0.69 15.23
N LYS A 139 5.83 0.17 14.25
CA LYS A 139 6.27 -0.97 13.45
C LYS A 139 7.12 -0.47 12.28
N PRO A 140 8.23 -1.12 11.92
CA PRO A 140 9.03 -0.74 10.77
C PRO A 140 8.19 -0.72 9.49
N VAL A 141 8.31 0.37 8.73
CA VAL A 141 7.66 0.54 7.42
C VAL A 141 8.72 0.69 6.34
N VAL A 142 8.61 -0.14 5.30
CA VAL A 142 9.37 0.00 4.06
C VAL A 142 8.43 0.47 2.96
N ALA A 143 8.81 1.50 2.19
CA ALA A 143 7.99 2.04 1.14
C ALA A 143 8.69 2.12 -0.22
N PHE A 144 7.91 2.01 -1.29
CA PHE A 144 8.35 2.29 -2.66
C PHE A 144 7.33 3.18 -3.35
N ILE A 145 7.79 4.21 -4.07
CA ILE A 145 6.94 5.08 -4.89
C ILE A 145 7.15 4.73 -6.36
N ALA A 146 6.10 4.25 -7.03
CA ALA A 146 6.12 4.01 -8.47
C ALA A 146 6.05 5.33 -9.26
N GLY A 147 6.64 5.35 -10.47
CA GLY A 147 6.59 6.51 -11.37
C GLY A 147 7.66 7.57 -11.13
N GLN A 148 8.77 7.25 -10.47
CA GLN A 148 9.85 8.21 -10.13
C GLN A 148 10.47 8.90 -11.36
N THR A 149 10.47 8.23 -12.51
CA THR A 149 11.01 8.75 -13.78
C THR A 149 9.95 9.38 -14.68
N ALA A 150 8.75 9.63 -14.15
CA ALA A 150 7.66 10.24 -14.90
C ALA A 150 8.00 11.65 -15.37
N PRO A 151 7.80 11.98 -16.66
CA PRO A 151 7.97 13.35 -17.11
C PRO A 151 6.87 14.25 -16.52
N PRO A 152 7.17 15.53 -16.25
CA PRO A 152 6.18 16.49 -15.76
C PRO A 152 4.94 16.57 -16.65
N GLY A 153 3.76 16.66 -16.04
CA GLY A 153 2.50 16.84 -16.75
C GLY A 153 1.96 15.60 -17.47
N ARG A 154 2.55 14.41 -17.28
CA ARG A 154 1.97 13.15 -17.78
C ARG A 154 1.15 12.43 -16.70
N ARG A 155 0.02 11.89 -17.15
CA ARG A 155 -0.76 10.89 -16.44
C ARG A 155 -0.14 9.51 -16.67
N MET A 156 0.10 8.75 -15.61
CA MET A 156 0.54 7.36 -15.70
C MET A 156 -0.66 6.40 -15.80
N GLY A 157 -0.40 5.09 -15.88
CA GLY A 157 -1.40 4.07 -16.19
C GLY A 157 -2.60 4.07 -15.24
N HIS A 158 -2.40 4.31 -13.94
CA HIS A 158 -3.50 4.40 -13.00
C HIS A 158 -4.19 5.75 -13.05
N ALA A 159 -5.52 5.71 -12.97
CA ALA A 159 -6.36 6.88 -13.17
C ALA A 159 -6.10 8.01 -12.15
N GLY A 160 -5.63 7.69 -10.93
CA GLY A 160 -5.30 8.64 -9.87
C GLY A 160 -3.89 9.27 -9.95
N ALA A 161 -3.03 8.83 -10.87
CA ALA A 161 -1.65 9.30 -10.97
C ALA A 161 -1.53 10.64 -11.70
N ILE A 162 -2.09 11.71 -11.11
CA ILE A 162 -2.04 13.08 -11.61
C ILE A 162 -1.24 13.95 -10.65
N ILE A 163 -0.11 14.49 -11.13
CA ILE A 163 0.69 15.49 -10.42
C ILE A 163 0.03 16.86 -10.68
N SER A 164 -0.44 17.53 -9.63
CA SER A 164 -1.11 18.83 -9.74
C SER A 164 -0.61 19.82 -8.68
N GLY A 165 -0.47 21.09 -9.06
CA GLY A 165 -0.10 22.17 -8.13
C GLY A 165 1.27 22.03 -7.45
N GLY A 166 2.21 21.30 -8.04
CA GLY A 166 3.53 21.05 -7.45
C GLY A 166 3.52 20.06 -6.27
N LYS A 167 2.40 19.36 -6.02
CA LYS A 167 2.27 18.30 -5.01
C LYS A 167 2.13 16.94 -5.68
N GLY A 168 2.59 15.91 -4.96
CA GLY A 168 2.49 14.51 -5.39
C GLY A 168 3.60 14.07 -6.35
N SER A 169 4.71 14.82 -6.46
CA SER A 169 5.91 14.32 -7.14
C SER A 169 6.51 13.14 -6.35
N ALA A 170 7.23 12.25 -7.04
CA ALA A 170 7.88 11.13 -6.36
C ALA A 170 8.88 11.63 -5.30
N THR A 171 9.70 12.61 -5.64
CA THR A 171 10.70 13.18 -4.73
C THR A 171 10.06 13.73 -3.46
N ASP A 172 8.98 14.51 -3.60
CA ASP A 172 8.31 15.10 -2.43
C ASP A 172 7.70 14.02 -1.54
N LYS A 173 7.03 13.01 -2.14
CA LYS A 173 6.48 11.86 -1.41
C LYS A 173 7.56 11.11 -0.64
N MET A 174 8.67 10.79 -1.31
CA MET A 174 9.79 10.06 -0.71
C MET A 174 10.38 10.83 0.48
N GLN A 175 10.56 12.15 0.36
CA GLN A 175 11.04 12.99 1.45
C GLN A 175 10.07 13.03 2.65
N HIS A 176 8.76 13.14 2.39
CA HIS A 176 7.75 13.11 3.47
C HIS A 176 7.75 11.78 4.19
N LEU A 177 7.79 10.67 3.46
CA LEU A 177 7.88 9.32 4.03
C LEU A 177 9.15 9.15 4.88
N GLN A 178 10.31 9.53 4.35
CA GLN A 178 11.59 9.47 5.07
C GLN A 178 11.55 10.30 6.36
N SER A 179 10.94 11.48 6.34
CA SER A 179 10.78 12.32 7.53
C SER A 179 9.91 11.69 8.62
N ALA A 180 9.09 10.68 8.27
CA ALA A 180 8.29 9.88 9.21
C ALA A 180 9.01 8.61 9.71
N GLY A 181 10.30 8.44 9.39
CA GLY A 181 11.07 7.25 9.77
C GLY A 181 10.83 6.03 8.87
N ILE A 182 10.15 6.22 7.74
CA ILE A 182 9.88 5.14 6.77
C ILE A 182 11.10 4.95 5.89
N LYS A 183 11.57 3.69 5.74
CA LYS A 183 12.65 3.37 4.81
C LYS A 183 12.10 3.33 3.39
N VAL A 184 12.56 4.23 2.54
CA VAL A 184 12.10 4.32 1.15
C VAL A 184 13.11 3.64 0.20
N CYS A 185 12.65 2.67 -0.57
CA CYS A 185 13.44 2.00 -1.60
C CYS A 185 13.50 2.86 -2.88
N GLU A 186 14.68 2.94 -3.49
CA GLU A 186 14.85 3.58 -4.80
C GLU A 186 14.45 2.64 -5.94
N SER A 187 14.70 1.33 -5.78
CA SER A 187 14.33 0.30 -6.74
C SER A 187 13.26 -0.63 -6.18
N PRO A 188 12.25 -1.02 -6.98
CA PRO A 188 11.28 -2.02 -6.54
C PRO A 188 11.93 -3.38 -6.26
N ALA A 189 13.12 -3.65 -6.81
CA ALA A 189 13.88 -4.89 -6.60
C ALA A 189 14.50 -5.01 -5.19
N GLN A 190 14.43 -3.97 -4.36
CA GLN A 190 15.10 -3.91 -3.06
C GLN A 190 14.14 -4.05 -1.87
N ILE A 191 12.83 -4.16 -2.11
CA ILE A 191 11.79 -4.13 -1.07
C ILE A 191 12.02 -5.23 -0.02
N GLY A 192 12.22 -6.48 -0.45
CA GLY A 192 12.39 -7.61 0.46
C GLY A 192 13.62 -7.48 1.35
N ILE A 193 14.77 -7.15 0.74
CA ILE A 193 16.04 -6.99 1.46
C ILE A 193 15.95 -5.83 2.45
N PHE A 194 15.35 -4.70 2.06
CA PHE A 194 15.17 -3.56 2.96
C PHE A 194 14.28 -3.91 4.15
N MET A 195 13.19 -4.65 3.92
CA MET A 195 12.30 -5.09 5.00
C MET A 195 13.03 -6.00 5.99
N LYS A 196 13.79 -6.97 5.48
CA LYS A 196 14.61 -7.87 6.30
C LYS A 196 15.61 -7.11 7.17
N THR A 197 16.38 -6.21 6.56
CA THR A 197 17.35 -5.40 7.28
C THR A 197 16.68 -4.55 8.36
N PHE A 198 15.54 -3.92 8.03
CA PHE A 198 14.87 -3.04 8.97
C PHE A 198 14.21 -3.78 10.13
N LEU A 199 13.60 -4.94 9.89
CA LEU A 199 13.08 -5.80 10.95
C LEU A 199 14.18 -6.19 11.95
N ASN A 200 15.34 -6.62 11.44
CA ASN A 200 16.44 -7.03 12.28
C ASN A 200 16.97 -5.88 13.15
N GLU A 201 17.17 -4.69 12.57
CA GLU A 201 17.58 -3.51 13.34
C GLU A 201 16.58 -3.16 14.45
N HIS A 202 15.28 -3.28 14.16
CA HIS A 202 14.22 -2.93 15.09
C HIS A 202 14.06 -3.96 16.24
N ILE A 203 14.40 -5.22 16.02
CA ILE A 203 14.44 -6.25 17.09
C ILE A 203 15.63 -6.01 18.02
N THR A 204 16.72 -5.45 17.50
CA THR A 204 17.96 -5.21 18.26
C THR A 204 18.01 -3.86 19.00
N ALA A 205 17.06 -2.97 18.76
CA ALA A 205 16.99 -1.62 19.36
C ALA A 205 16.08 -1.58 20.58
#